data_AF-A0A2V5P8P8-F1
#
_entry.id   AF-A0A2V5P8P8-F1
#
_cell.length_a   1.000
_cell.length_b   1.000
_cell.length_c   1.000
_cell.angle_alpha   90.00
_cell.angle_beta   90.00
_cell.angle_gamma   90.00
#
_symmetry.space_group_name_H-M   'P 1'
#
loop_
_entity.id
_entity.type
_entity.pdbx_description
1 polymer ?
#
loop_
_entity_poly.entity_id
_entity_poly.type
_entity_poly.pdbx_seq_one_letter_code
_entity_poly.pdbx_strand_id
1 'polypeptide(L)'
;MNSLPLSQIAQLAGGSISSGDQTVVVNKVSTDSRTLKSSELFVALRGENFDGHNFVESAAQIGAAGAIVESTWNGEIPKNFALIRAKDTLQAYQNLAANYRKSLTLKVVAITGSNGKTSTKDFTAAVLAHRFRVTKTEG
;
A
#
# COMPACT_ATOMS: atom_id res chain seq x y z
N MET A 1 4.64 7.04 2.75
CA MET A 1 5.19 6.22 3.86
C MET A 1 6.69 6.48 3.93
N ASN A 2 7.37 6.04 4.99
CA ASN A 2 8.83 5.98 4.98
C ASN A 2 9.28 5.02 3.87
N SER A 3 10.46 5.26 3.33
CA SER A 3 11.09 4.38 2.34
C SER A 3 11.41 3.02 2.98
N LEU A 4 10.85 1.93 2.46
CA LEU A 4 11.07 0.57 2.95
C LEU A 4 11.54 -0.34 1.80
N PRO A 5 12.47 -1.28 2.04
CA PRO A 5 12.82 -2.29 1.05
C PRO A 5 11.64 -3.24 0.82
N LEU A 6 11.54 -3.78 -0.40
CA LEU A 6 10.48 -4.72 -0.77
C LEU A 6 10.44 -5.96 0.13
N SER A 7 11.59 -6.45 0.61
CA SER A 7 11.68 -7.53 1.60
C SER A 7 10.88 -7.23 2.87
N GLN A 8 11.02 -6.01 3.42
CA GLN A 8 10.29 -5.59 4.60
C GLN A 8 8.80 -5.40 4.31
N ILE A 9 8.44 -4.91 3.12
CA ILE A 9 7.04 -4.78 2.73
C ILE A 9 6.37 -6.15 2.61
N ALA A 10 7.04 -7.13 2.00
CA ALA A 10 6.53 -8.50 1.92
C ALA A 10 6.31 -9.08 3.32
N GLN A 11 7.25 -8.87 4.25
CA GLN A 11 7.11 -9.29 5.64
C GLN A 11 5.91 -8.61 6.33
N LEU A 12 5.75 -7.29 6.20
CA LEU A 12 4.64 -6.55 6.79
C LEU A 12 3.29 -6.97 6.19
N ALA A 13 3.25 -7.29 4.90
CA ALA A 13 2.06 -7.77 4.21
C ALA A 13 1.70 -9.23 4.54
N GLY A 14 2.67 -10.02 5.04
CA GLY A 14 2.52 -11.46 5.21
C GLY A 14 2.58 -12.23 3.89
N GLY A 15 3.26 -11.67 2.89
CA GLY A 15 3.48 -12.29 1.58
C GLY A 15 4.92 -12.80 1.41
N SER A 16 5.18 -13.47 0.29
CA SER A 16 6.52 -13.95 -0.09
C SER A 16 6.95 -13.38 -1.44
N ILE A 17 8.21 -12.98 -1.55
CA ILE A 17 8.76 -12.51 -2.83
C ILE A 17 9.11 -13.71 -3.70
N SER A 18 8.58 -13.75 -4.92
CA SER A 18 8.82 -14.82 -5.90
C SER A 18 9.78 -14.44 -7.03
N SER A 19 9.98 -13.14 -7.27
CA SER A 19 10.87 -12.60 -8.30
C SER A 19 11.28 -11.16 -7.95
N GLY A 20 12.26 -10.63 -8.68
CA GLY A 20 12.76 -9.26 -8.52
C GLY A 20 13.75 -9.07 -7.37
N ASP A 21 14.35 -7.88 -7.33
CA ASP A 21 15.32 -7.51 -6.29
C ASP A 21 14.59 -7.03 -5.02
N GLN A 22 14.78 -7.78 -3.93
CA GLN A 22 14.12 -7.52 -2.64
C GLN A 22 14.69 -6.30 -1.91
N THR A 23 15.84 -5.79 -2.34
CA THR A 23 16.52 -4.64 -1.75
C THR A 23 16.02 -3.31 -2.31
N VAL A 24 15.27 -3.33 -3.42
CA VAL A 24 14.64 -2.14 -3.99
C VAL A 24 13.77 -1.47 -2.94
N VAL A 25 13.95 -0.17 -2.80
CA VAL A 25 13.29 0.65 -1.80
C VAL A 25 12.13 1.39 -2.43
N VAL A 26 10.95 1.30 -1.81
CA VAL A 26 9.75 2.03 -2.25
C VAL A 26 9.20 2.85 -1.10
N ASN A 27 8.61 4.00 -1.42
CA ASN A 27 8.04 4.93 -0.45
C ASN A 27 6.54 5.19 -0.67
N LYS A 28 5.96 4.52 -1.67
CA LYS A 28 4.56 4.67 -2.07
C LYS A 28 4.00 3.36 -2.60
N VAL A 29 2.78 3.08 -2.15
CA VAL A 29 1.99 1.90 -2.51
C VAL A 29 0.69 2.42 -3.13
N SER A 30 0.30 1.87 -4.27
CA SER A 30 -0.92 2.25 -4.98
C SER A 30 -1.76 1.03 -5.30
N THR A 31 -3.08 1.16 -5.13
CA THR A 31 -4.08 0.18 -5.58
C THR A 31 -4.74 0.60 -6.91
N ASP A 32 -4.44 1.81 -7.40
CA ASP A 32 -5.04 2.37 -8.63
C ASP A 32 -3.99 2.45 -9.73
N SER A 33 -4.12 1.58 -10.73
CA SER A 33 -3.22 1.51 -11.88
C SER A 33 -3.20 2.79 -12.72
N ARG A 34 -4.24 3.63 -12.65
CA ARG A 34 -4.33 4.90 -13.40
C ARG A 34 -3.45 6.00 -12.82
N THR A 35 -3.12 5.91 -11.53
CA THR A 35 -2.28 6.89 -10.82
C THR A 35 -0.90 6.36 -10.47
N LEU A 36 -0.65 5.09 -10.78
CA LEU A 36 0.59 4.39 -10.50
C LEU A 36 1.75 5.05 -11.26
N LYS A 37 2.86 5.26 -10.55
CA LYS A 37 4.09 5.82 -11.12
C LYS A 37 5.23 4.83 -11.06
N SER A 38 6.29 5.14 -11.81
CA SER A 38 7.54 4.39 -11.73
C SER A 38 8.06 4.36 -10.28
N SER A 39 8.67 3.24 -9.89
CA SER A 39 9.21 2.98 -8.55
C SER A 39 8.17 2.89 -7.41
N GLU A 40 6.87 2.93 -7.71
CA GLU A 40 5.81 2.63 -6.74
C GLU A 40 5.53 1.13 -6.69
N LEU A 41 4.95 0.65 -5.59
CA LEU A 41 4.47 -0.72 -5.47
C LEU A 41 2.97 -0.78 -5.80
N PHE A 42 2.59 -1.62 -6.74
CA PHE A 42 1.19 -1.85 -7.09
C PHE A 42 0.57 -2.94 -6.20
N VAL A 43 -0.72 -2.82 -5.86
CA VAL A 43 -1.47 -3.85 -5.15
C VAL A 43 -2.67 -4.25 -6.00
N ALA A 44 -2.64 -5.48 -6.51
CA ALA A 44 -3.69 -6.03 -7.35
C ALA A 44 -4.89 -6.47 -6.51
N LEU A 45 -5.79 -5.53 -6.20
CA LEU A 45 -7.03 -5.82 -5.49
C LEU A 45 -8.11 -6.34 -6.44
N ARG A 46 -8.88 -7.32 -5.99
CA ARG A 46 -10.09 -7.81 -6.67
C ARG A 46 -11.33 -7.28 -5.96
N GLY A 47 -12.26 -6.73 -6.73
CA GLY A 47 -13.59 -6.32 -6.30
C GLY A 47 -14.67 -6.99 -7.15
N GLU A 48 -15.93 -6.65 -6.92
CA GLU A 48 -17.07 -7.30 -7.60
C GLU A 48 -17.05 -7.12 -9.13
N ASN A 49 -16.66 -5.93 -9.60
CA ASN A 49 -16.67 -5.56 -11.03
C ASN A 49 -15.27 -5.22 -11.57
N PHE A 50 -14.21 -5.46 -10.78
CA PHE A 50 -12.86 -5.03 -11.12
C PHE A 50 -11.83 -6.03 -10.62
N ASP A 51 -10.85 -6.35 -11.47
CA ASP A 51 -9.70 -7.16 -11.08
C ASP A 51 -8.40 -6.42 -11.38
N GLY A 52 -7.72 -5.99 -10.31
CA GLY A 52 -6.43 -5.32 -10.37
C GLY A 52 -5.33 -6.18 -11.01
N HIS A 53 -5.47 -7.51 -11.00
CA HIS A 53 -4.49 -8.43 -11.57
C HIS A 53 -4.33 -8.25 -13.08
N ASN A 54 -5.37 -7.77 -13.76
CA ASN A 54 -5.34 -7.46 -15.18
C ASN A 54 -4.37 -6.31 -15.54
N PHE A 55 -3.91 -5.54 -14.55
CA PHE A 55 -3.04 -4.38 -14.73
C PHE A 55 -1.60 -4.61 -14.25
N VAL A 56 -1.25 -5.82 -13.80
CA VAL A 56 0.10 -6.13 -13.29
C VAL A 56 1.14 -6.01 -14.39
N GLU A 57 0.84 -6.46 -15.61
CA GLU A 57 1.74 -6.33 -16.75
C GLU A 57 1.93 -4.86 -17.14
N SER A 58 0.84 -4.07 -17.18
CA SER A 58 0.91 -2.63 -17.41
C SER A 58 1.71 -1.91 -16.33
N ALA A 59 1.58 -2.32 -15.07
CA ALA A 59 2.37 -1.77 -13.96
C ALA A 59 3.87 -2.01 -14.18
N ALA A 60 4.25 -3.21 -14.64
CA ALA A 60 5.63 -3.52 -15.00
C ALA A 60 6.13 -2.66 -16.17
N GLN A 61 5.31 -2.44 -17.19
CA GLN A 61 5.66 -1.59 -18.36
C GLN A 61 5.91 -0.12 -17.98
N ILE A 62 5.15 0.42 -17.00
CA ILE A 62 5.33 1.79 -16.49
C ILE A 62 6.58 1.89 -15.57
N GLY A 63 7.22 0.77 -15.27
CA GLY A 63 8.42 0.72 -14.43
C GLY A 63 8.10 0.87 -12.94
N ALA A 64 6.94 0.39 -12.49
CA ALA A 64 6.68 0.21 -11.07
C ALA A 64 7.71 -0.77 -10.48
N ALA A 65 8.00 -0.63 -9.18
CA ALA A 65 9.02 -1.44 -8.51
C ALA A 65 8.59 -2.91 -8.35
N GLY A 66 7.28 -3.16 -8.31
CA GLY A 66 6.71 -4.48 -8.19
C GLY A 66 5.20 -4.46 -8.03
N ALA A 67 4.62 -5.64 -7.78
CA ALA A 67 3.23 -5.81 -7.41
C ALA A 67 3.02 -6.81 -6.27
N ILE A 68 2.01 -6.56 -5.45
CA ILE A 68 1.40 -7.58 -4.58
C ILE A 68 0.27 -8.25 -5.37
N VAL A 69 0.35 -9.57 -5.53
CA VAL A 69 -0.61 -10.39 -6.31
C VAL A 69 -1.06 -11.62 -5.53
N GLU A 70 -2.21 -12.18 -5.91
CA GLU A 70 -2.66 -13.47 -5.40
C GLU A 70 -1.64 -14.57 -5.77
N SER A 71 -1.45 -15.56 -4.88
CA SER A 71 -0.52 -16.66 -5.10
C SER A 71 -0.82 -17.46 -6.37
N THR A 72 -2.07 -17.47 -6.81
CA THR A 72 -2.57 -18.12 -8.03
C THR A 72 -2.28 -17.36 -9.32
N TRP A 73 -1.88 -16.09 -9.24
CA TRP A 73 -1.61 -15.25 -10.42
C TRP A 73 -0.40 -15.76 -11.21
N ASN A 74 -0.54 -15.92 -12.52
CA ASN A 74 0.42 -16.64 -13.37
C ASN A 74 0.84 -15.88 -14.64
N GLY A 75 0.68 -14.55 -14.66
CA GLY A 75 1.12 -13.74 -15.80
C GLY A 75 2.64 -13.63 -15.91
N GLU A 76 3.10 -13.13 -17.05
CA GLU A 76 4.53 -12.97 -17.35
C GLU A 76 4.97 -11.54 -17.02
N ILE A 77 6.13 -11.42 -16.37
CA ILE A 77 6.71 -10.13 -15.97
C ILE A 77 8.22 -10.09 -16.26
N PRO A 78 8.78 -8.89 -16.45
CA PRO A 78 10.23 -8.69 -16.49
C PRO A 78 10.92 -9.21 -15.22
N LYS A 79 12.12 -9.80 -15.35
CA LYS A 79 12.88 -10.39 -14.21
C LYS A 79 13.19 -9.39 -13.09
N ASN A 80 13.29 -8.10 -13.42
CA ASN A 80 13.55 -7.02 -12.47
C ASN A 80 12.29 -6.51 -11.76
N PHE A 81 11.10 -6.92 -12.18
CA PHE A 81 9.84 -6.56 -11.52
C PHE A 81 9.57 -7.51 -10.35
N ALA A 82 9.41 -6.94 -9.15
CA ALA A 82 9.20 -7.74 -7.96
C ALA A 82 7.75 -8.23 -7.83
N LEU A 83 7.56 -9.52 -7.55
CA LEU A 83 6.25 -10.08 -7.25
C LEU A 83 6.19 -10.57 -5.80
N ILE A 84 5.39 -9.87 -5.00
CA ILE A 84 5.01 -10.29 -3.65
C ILE A 84 3.71 -11.09 -3.78
N ARG A 85 3.79 -12.39 -3.50
CA ARG A 85 2.64 -13.31 -3.54
C ARG A 85 1.97 -13.38 -2.18
N ALA A 86 0.66 -13.23 -2.17
CA ALA A 86 -0.17 -13.38 -0.98
C ALA A 86 -1.37 -14.28 -1.27
N LYS A 87 -1.89 -14.96 -0.25
CA LYS A 87 -3.12 -15.77 -0.42
C LYS A 87 -4.34 -14.92 -0.77
N ASP A 88 -4.39 -13.72 -0.21
CA ASP A 88 -5.45 -12.72 -0.40
C ASP A 88 -4.77 -11.34 -0.43
N THR A 89 -4.92 -10.60 -1.53
CA THR A 89 -4.26 -9.30 -1.72
C THR A 89 -4.89 -8.19 -0.88
N LEU A 90 -6.19 -8.28 -0.58
CA LEU A 90 -6.87 -7.34 0.31
C LEU A 90 -6.36 -7.52 1.75
N GLN A 91 -6.28 -8.77 2.22
CA GLN A 91 -5.74 -9.06 3.54
C GLN A 91 -4.26 -8.64 3.63
N ALA A 92 -3.46 -8.88 2.57
CA ALA A 92 -2.07 -8.45 2.51
C ALA A 92 -1.93 -6.92 2.59
N TYR A 93 -2.80 -6.20 1.89
CA TYR A 93 -2.84 -4.73 1.93
C TYR A 93 -3.21 -4.20 3.32
N GLN A 94 -4.22 -4.79 3.95
CA GLN A 94 -4.62 -4.45 5.32
C GLN A 94 -3.52 -4.77 6.34
N ASN A 95 -2.87 -5.93 6.21
CA ASN A 95 -1.75 -6.33 7.06
C ASN A 95 -0.57 -5.36 6.92
N LEU A 96 -0.21 -5.00 5.68
CA LEU A 96 0.83 -4.02 5.41
C LEU A 96 0.53 -2.70 6.13
N ALA A 97 -0.68 -2.16 5.96
CA ALA A 97 -1.09 -0.92 6.61
C ALA A 97 -1.07 -1.02 8.14
N ALA A 98 -1.63 -2.10 8.70
CA ALA A 98 -1.70 -2.31 10.15
C ALA A 98 -0.33 -2.49 10.79
N ASN A 99 0.53 -3.33 10.19
CA ASN A 99 1.87 -3.62 10.71
C ASN A 99 2.80 -2.41 10.51
N TYR A 100 2.71 -1.71 9.38
CA TYR A 100 3.40 -0.44 9.18
C TYR A 100 2.98 0.58 10.25
N ARG A 101 1.68 0.75 10.50
CA ARG A 101 1.19 1.66 11.55
C ARG A 101 1.73 1.29 12.93
N LYS A 102 1.76 0.00 13.29
CA LYS A 102 2.29 -0.48 14.58
C LYS A 102 3.79 -0.24 14.73
N SER A 103 4.55 -0.26 13.64
CA SER A 103 5.99 0.02 13.66
C SER A 103 6.33 1.49 14.00
N LEU A 104 5.37 2.41 13.84
CA LEU A 104 5.58 3.83 14.06
C LEU A 104 5.21 4.24 15.50
N THR A 105 6.11 4.95 16.16
CA THR A 105 5.86 5.59 17.46
C THR A 105 5.03 6.86 17.28
N LEU A 106 3.72 6.70 17.08
CA LEU A 106 2.78 7.79 16.83
C LEU A 106 1.60 7.75 17.81
N LYS A 107 1.17 8.94 18.25
CA LYS A 107 -0.15 9.12 18.87
C LYS A 107 -1.23 9.04 17.78
N VAL A 108 -2.32 8.32 18.01
CA VAL A 108 -3.44 8.22 17.06
C VAL A 108 -4.74 8.56 17.76
N VAL A 109 -5.54 9.34 17.05
CA VAL A 109 -6.92 9.68 17.41
C VAL A 109 -7.82 9.07 16.35
N ALA A 110 -8.85 8.33 16.78
CA ALA A 110 -9.88 7.79 15.90
C ALA A 110 -11.19 8.53 16.17
N ILE A 111 -11.82 9.06 15.12
CA ILE A 111 -13.08 9.80 15.21
C ILE A 111 -14.12 9.05 14.37
N THR A 112 -15.22 8.68 15.02
CA THR A 112 -16.38 8.02 14.39
C THR A 112 -17.67 8.70 14.81
N GLY A 113 -18.78 8.38 14.15
CA GLY A 113 -20.11 8.93 14.43
C GLY A 113 -20.94 9.10 13.17
N SER A 114 -22.26 9.22 13.31
CA SER A 114 -23.15 9.38 12.15
C SER A 114 -22.89 10.70 11.43
N ASN A 115 -22.71 11.80 12.18
CA ASN A 115 -22.50 13.16 11.66
C ASN A 115 -21.25 13.82 12.27
N GLY A 116 -20.71 14.83 11.58
CA GLY A 116 -19.64 15.69 12.10
C GLY A 116 -18.22 15.13 12.08
N LYS A 117 -17.99 13.90 11.60
CA LYS A 117 -16.66 13.25 11.56
C LYS A 117 -15.59 14.12 10.90
N THR A 118 -15.87 14.67 9.71
CA THR A 118 -14.91 15.48 8.95
C THR A 118 -14.59 16.79 9.67
N SER A 119 -15.60 17.51 10.16
CA SER A 119 -15.40 18.76 10.90
C SER A 119 -14.62 18.53 12.20
N THR A 120 -14.98 17.51 12.98
CA THR A 120 -14.28 17.16 14.23
C THR A 120 -12.84 16.73 13.96
N LYS A 121 -12.59 15.94 12.90
CA LYS A 121 -11.25 15.57 12.45
C LYS A 121 -10.42 16.81 12.10
N ASP A 122 -11.01 17.76 11.38
CA ASP A 122 -10.33 18.97 10.93
C ASP A 122 -10.00 19.92 12.07
N PHE A 123 -10.93 20.15 12.99
CA PHE A 123 -10.67 20.95 14.19
C PHE A 123 -9.63 20.29 15.10
N THR A 124 -9.73 18.98 15.31
CA THR A 124 -8.74 18.22 16.09
C THR A 124 -7.34 18.36 15.48
N ALA A 125 -7.23 18.22 14.15
CA ALA A 125 -5.97 18.37 13.45
C ALA A 125 -5.41 19.80 13.57
N ALA A 126 -6.24 20.82 13.42
CA ALA A 126 -5.83 22.23 13.52
C ALA A 126 -5.28 22.59 14.91
N VAL A 127 -5.94 22.12 15.97
CA VAL A 127 -5.47 22.33 17.36
C VAL A 127 -4.18 21.57 17.61
N LEU A 128 -4.10 20.27 17.26
CA LEU A 128 -2.91 19.46 17.49
C LEU A 128 -1.70 19.95 16.68
N ALA A 129 -1.91 20.52 15.49
CA ALA A 129 -0.86 21.06 14.63
C ALA A 129 -0.08 22.22 15.26
N HIS A 130 -0.61 22.87 16.30
CA HIS A 130 0.13 23.90 17.05
C HIS A 130 1.34 23.33 17.82
N ARG A 131 1.34 22.03 18.12
CA ARG A 131 2.40 21.38 18.91
C ARG A 131 3.03 20.16 18.23
N PHE A 132 2.29 19.48 17.35
CA PHE A 132 2.72 18.21 16.74
C PHE A 132 2.73 18.30 15.22
N ARG A 133 3.53 17.45 14.57
CA ARG A 133 3.35 17.16 13.14
C ARG A 133 2.15 16.22 13.00
N VAL A 134 1.10 16.68 12.33
CA VAL A 134 -0.19 15.98 12.24
C VAL A 134 -0.43 15.49 10.81
N THR A 135 -0.83 14.23 10.68
CA THR A 135 -1.44 13.67 9.47
C THR A 135 -2.89 13.34 9.78
N LYS A 136 -3.80 13.69 8.87
CA LYS A 136 -5.24 13.38 8.97
C LYS A 136 -5.71 12.66 7.70
N THR A 137 -6.82 11.95 7.79
CA THR A 137 -7.47 11.35 6.61
C THR A 137 -7.84 12.45 5.60
N GLU A 138 -7.62 12.20 4.32
CA GLU A 138 -8.06 13.06 3.22
C GLU A 138 -9.54 12.82 2.92
N GLY A 139 -10.29 13.90 2.65
CA GLY A 139 -11.76 13.88 2.50
C GLY A 139 -12.55 14.29 3.73
#